data_AF-A0A817NSP8-F1
#
_entry.id   AF-A0A817NSP8-F1
#
_cell.length_a   1.000
_cell.length_b   1.000
_cell.length_c   1.000
_cell.angle_alpha   90.00
_cell.angle_beta   90.00
_cell.angle_gamma   90.00
#
_symmetry.space_group_name_H-M   'P 1'
#
loop_
_entity.id
_entity.type
_entity.pdbx_description
1 polymer ?
#
loop_
_entity_poly.entity_id
_entity_poly.type
_entity_poly.pdbx_seq_one_letter_code
_entity_poly.pdbx_strand_id
1 'polypeptide(L)'
;MTGDILSLGSELFVHEFSSNQHIKLIQFSTNRLDLKLISVNQNDSGIYTCMLNDEKLTSFLLEIFVPPRFVSYSPVEGSVSYSEGSSMNLSCRAFAVPSANITWIYRDKNKQSKTIHYGEDVYISSLQSSDSGSYECIASNNFHASISRSFYVTIQYQFYF
;
A
#
# COMPACT_ATOMS: atom_id res chain seq x y z
N MET A 1 6.69 23.06 -7.81
CA MET A 1 6.89 21.90 -8.70
C MET A 1 8.29 22.02 -9.28
N THR A 2 9.29 21.63 -8.48
CA THR A 2 10.70 21.63 -8.88
C THR A 2 10.92 20.36 -9.70
N GLY A 3 11.26 20.52 -10.97
CA GLY A 3 11.67 19.42 -11.83
C GLY A 3 13.18 19.33 -11.80
N ASP A 4 13.71 18.12 -11.66
CA ASP A 4 15.14 17.93 -11.47
C ASP A 4 15.86 17.79 -12.81
N ILE A 5 17.01 18.46 -12.91
CA ILE A 5 17.73 18.74 -14.15
C ILE A 5 19.04 17.94 -14.22
N LEU A 6 19.22 17.07 -15.22
CA LEU A 6 20.47 16.35 -15.52
C LEU A 6 21.15 17.04 -16.72
N SER A 7 22.20 17.86 -16.51
CA SER A 7 22.94 18.52 -17.61
C SER A 7 24.19 17.75 -18.07
N LEU A 8 24.62 17.99 -19.33
CA LEU A 8 25.91 17.55 -19.89
C LEU A 8 26.48 18.58 -20.89
N GLY A 9 27.58 19.23 -20.51
CA GLY A 9 28.58 19.94 -21.33
C GLY A 9 29.97 19.69 -20.72
N SER A 10 31.07 20.22 -21.28
CA SER A 10 32.47 19.74 -21.05
C SER A 10 33.02 19.73 -19.60
N GLU A 11 32.27 20.21 -18.61
CA GLU A 11 32.53 19.99 -17.18
C GLU A 11 31.20 19.71 -16.46
N LEU A 12 31.14 18.61 -15.69
CA LEU A 12 29.94 18.15 -14.98
C LEU A 12 29.74 18.93 -13.66
N PHE A 13 28.75 19.82 -13.60
CA PHE A 13 28.27 20.38 -12.34
C PHE A 13 26.83 19.95 -12.07
N VAL A 14 26.70 19.02 -11.14
CA VAL A 14 25.43 18.64 -10.52
C VAL A 14 25.09 19.73 -9.50
N HIS A 15 24.44 20.81 -9.94
CA HIS A 15 24.22 21.97 -9.06
C HIS A 15 23.14 21.74 -7.98
N GLU A 16 22.39 20.63 -8.01
CA GLU A 16 21.40 20.30 -6.95
C GLU A 16 21.41 18.85 -6.42
N PHE A 17 21.86 17.84 -7.17
CA PHE A 17 21.90 16.44 -6.66
C PHE A 17 23.15 16.07 -5.84
N SER A 18 24.13 16.96 -5.69
CA SER A 18 25.39 16.64 -4.98
C SER A 18 25.22 16.42 -3.46
N SER A 19 24.01 16.64 -2.92
CA SER A 19 23.69 16.39 -1.51
C SER A 19 23.11 15.00 -1.22
N ASN A 20 22.62 14.25 -2.22
CA ASN A 20 21.84 13.03 -1.99
C ASN A 20 22.66 11.76 -2.26
N GLN A 21 23.13 11.08 -1.20
CA GLN A 21 24.12 9.99 -1.28
C GLN A 21 23.65 8.72 -2.01
N HIS A 22 22.38 8.63 -2.37
CA HIS A 22 21.78 7.44 -2.99
C HIS A 22 21.44 7.58 -4.48
N ILE A 23 21.72 8.73 -5.11
CA ILE A 23 21.59 8.95 -6.57
C ILE A 23 22.99 9.04 -7.20
N LYS A 24 23.24 8.30 -8.28
CA LYS A 24 24.55 8.23 -8.95
C LYS A 24 24.40 8.28 -10.46
N LEU A 25 25.28 9.00 -11.11
CA LEU A 25 25.47 8.93 -12.56
C LEU A 25 26.60 7.94 -12.86
N ILE A 26 26.35 6.99 -13.75
CA ILE A 26 27.31 5.96 -14.14
C ILE A 26 27.60 6.10 -15.62
N GLN A 27 28.83 6.46 -15.95
CA GLN A 27 29.29 6.54 -17.33
C GLN A 27 29.83 5.18 -17.78
N PHE A 28 29.21 4.60 -18.80
CA PHE A 28 29.63 3.32 -19.38
C PHE A 28 30.53 3.50 -20.62
N SER A 29 30.35 4.59 -21.35
CA SER A 29 31.16 4.96 -22.52
C SER A 29 31.08 6.46 -22.79
N THR A 30 31.70 6.92 -23.88
CA THR A 30 31.56 8.32 -24.33
C THR A 30 30.13 8.71 -24.65
N ASN A 31 29.28 7.74 -25.01
CA ASN A 31 27.92 7.99 -25.51
C ASN A 31 26.82 7.39 -24.62
N ARG A 32 27.17 6.82 -23.46
CA ARG A 32 26.21 6.19 -22.55
C ARG A 32 26.43 6.64 -21.12
N LEU A 33 25.39 7.27 -20.58
CA LEU A 33 25.26 7.66 -19.19
C LEU A 33 23.98 7.06 -18.63
N ASP A 34 24.10 6.36 -17.51
CA ASP A 34 22.96 5.78 -16.81
C ASP A 34 22.77 6.49 -15.47
N LEU A 35 21.53 6.84 -15.16
CA LEU A 35 21.13 7.29 -13.83
C LEU A 35 20.81 6.07 -12.96
N LYS A 36 21.49 5.93 -11.83
CA LYS A 36 21.27 4.86 -10.86
C LYS A 36 20.80 5.45 -9.53
N LEU A 37 19.63 4.99 -9.08
CA LEU A 37 19.13 5.23 -7.73
C LEU A 37 19.39 3.97 -6.90
N ILE A 38 19.88 4.14 -5.68
CA ILE A 38 20.16 3.09 -4.70
C ILE A 38 19.17 3.27 -3.55
N SER A 39 18.63 2.19 -2.99
CA SER A 39 17.71 2.28 -1.83
C SER A 39 16.58 3.31 -2.02
N VAL A 40 15.92 3.21 -3.18
CA VAL A 40 14.88 4.13 -3.64
C VAL A 40 13.77 4.27 -2.59
N ASN A 41 13.33 5.50 -2.34
CA ASN A 41 12.26 5.83 -1.40
C ASN A 41 11.28 6.85 -1.99
N GLN A 42 10.12 7.06 -1.38
CA GLN A 42 9.07 7.92 -1.95
C GLN A 42 9.53 9.34 -2.35
N ASN A 43 10.53 9.91 -1.65
CA ASN A 43 11.04 11.25 -1.95
C ASN A 43 11.82 11.33 -3.27
N ASP A 44 12.17 10.18 -3.87
CA ASP A 44 12.81 10.14 -5.19
C ASP A 44 11.77 10.24 -6.32
N SER A 45 10.46 10.30 -6.00
CA SER A 45 9.45 10.47 -7.04
C SER A 45 9.50 11.90 -7.58
N GLY A 46 9.50 12.04 -8.91
CA GLY A 46 9.67 13.34 -9.53
C GLY A 46 9.92 13.28 -11.02
N ILE A 47 10.03 14.45 -11.63
CA ILE A 47 10.37 14.56 -13.05
C ILE A 47 11.88 14.62 -13.17
N TYR A 48 12.45 13.62 -13.83
CA TYR A 48 13.85 13.58 -14.20
C TYR A 48 14.00 14.04 -15.64
N THR A 49 14.88 15.01 -15.87
CA THR A 49 15.11 15.59 -17.20
C THR A 49 16.53 15.33 -17.66
N CYS A 50 16.68 14.69 -18.81
CA CYS A 50 17.96 14.53 -19.49
C CYS A 50 18.22 15.76 -20.37
N MET A 51 19.40 16.37 -20.23
CA MET A 51 19.82 17.50 -21.03
C MET A 51 21.24 17.33 -21.57
N LEU A 52 21.51 18.00 -22.68
CA LEU A 52 22.82 18.10 -23.33
C LEU A 52 23.03 19.56 -23.74
N ASN A 53 24.11 20.19 -23.28
CA ASN A 53 24.46 21.59 -23.53
C ASN A 53 23.30 22.56 -23.26
N ASP A 54 22.66 22.43 -22.09
CA ASP A 54 21.46 23.19 -21.69
C ASP A 54 20.21 22.97 -22.57
N GLU A 55 20.28 22.07 -23.54
CA GLU A 55 19.11 21.63 -24.31
C GLU A 55 18.48 20.40 -23.64
N LYS A 56 17.21 20.52 -23.29
CA LYS A 56 16.40 19.40 -22.81
C LYS A 56 16.22 18.38 -23.94
N LEU A 57 16.75 17.17 -23.74
CA LEU A 57 16.57 16.04 -24.65
C LEU A 57 15.24 15.33 -24.39
N THR A 58 14.99 14.98 -23.13
CA THR A 58 13.76 14.28 -22.72
C THR A 58 13.50 14.44 -21.23
N SER A 59 12.26 14.21 -20.80
CA SER A 59 11.90 14.09 -19.39
C SER A 59 11.05 12.85 -19.17
N PHE A 60 11.17 12.25 -17.98
CA PHE A 60 10.30 11.16 -17.54
C PHE A 60 9.87 11.39 -16.09
N LEU A 61 8.67 10.92 -15.76
CA LEU A 61 8.17 10.88 -14.40
C LEU A 61 8.60 9.56 -13.75
N LEU A 62 9.31 9.65 -12.64
CA LEU A 62 9.56 8.51 -11.76
C LEU A 62 8.48 8.49 -10.68
N GLU A 63 7.70 7.40 -10.64
CA GLU A 63 6.73 7.14 -9.58
C GLU A 63 7.20 5.95 -8.74
N ILE A 64 7.13 6.10 -7.42
CA ILE A 64 7.57 5.06 -6.48
C ILE A 64 6.37 4.55 -5.71
N PHE A 65 6.10 3.27 -5.91
CA PHE A 65 5.01 2.57 -5.24
C PHE A 65 5.51 1.91 -3.97
N VAL A 66 4.64 1.88 -2.96
CA VAL A 66 4.93 1.28 -1.67
C VAL A 66 3.95 0.14 -1.41
N PRO A 67 4.43 -1.06 -1.06
CA PRO A 67 3.56 -2.21 -0.82
C PRO A 67 2.60 -1.95 0.34
N PRO A 68 1.37 -2.51 0.26
CA PRO A 68 0.45 -2.47 1.37
C PRO A 68 1.07 -3.03 2.65
N ARG A 69 0.82 -2.34 3.76
CA ARG A 69 1.11 -2.80 5.12
C ARG A 69 -0.03 -2.42 6.05
N PHE A 70 -0.44 -3.32 6.93
CA PHE A 70 -1.45 -2.99 7.95
C PHE A 70 -0.87 -1.99 8.95
N VAL A 71 -1.60 -0.90 9.19
CA VAL A 71 -1.25 0.11 10.21
C VAL A 71 -2.04 -0.07 11.49
N SER A 72 -3.28 -0.57 11.37
CA SER A 72 -4.12 -0.92 12.51
C SER A 72 -5.20 -1.90 12.09
N TYR A 73 -5.61 -2.76 13.00
CA TYR A 73 -6.74 -3.66 12.82
C TYR A 73 -7.38 -4.01 14.16
N SER A 74 -8.66 -4.31 14.14
CA SER A 74 -9.43 -4.74 15.31
C SER A 74 -10.39 -5.85 14.90
N PRO A 75 -10.45 -6.97 15.65
CA PRO A 75 -9.72 -7.27 16.91
C PRO A 75 -8.25 -7.68 16.69
N VAL A 76 -7.38 -7.40 17.67
CA VAL A 76 -5.93 -7.73 17.56
C VAL A 76 -5.66 -9.24 17.70
N GLU A 77 -6.40 -9.92 18.57
CA GLU A 77 -6.21 -11.33 18.92
C GLU A 77 -6.54 -12.32 17.79
N GLY A 78 -7.17 -11.84 16.70
CA GLY A 78 -7.53 -12.65 15.54
C GLY A 78 -8.73 -13.58 15.77
N SER A 79 -9.20 -13.71 17.00
CA SER A 79 -10.50 -14.31 17.33
C SER A 79 -11.25 -13.44 18.33
N VAL A 80 -12.58 -13.41 18.23
CA VAL A 80 -13.45 -12.63 19.13
C VAL A 80 -14.82 -13.29 19.25
N SER A 81 -15.47 -13.12 20.40
CA SER A 81 -16.83 -13.58 20.64
C SER A 81 -17.77 -12.41 20.88
N TYR A 82 -18.97 -12.47 20.32
CA TYR A 82 -20.05 -11.50 20.54
C TYR A 82 -21.33 -12.23 20.97
N SER A 83 -22.21 -11.53 21.68
CA SER A 83 -23.52 -12.06 22.05
C SER A 83 -24.51 -11.96 20.89
N GLU A 84 -25.39 -12.93 20.75
CA GLU A 84 -26.51 -12.88 19.80
C GLU A 84 -27.39 -11.65 20.07
N GLY A 85 -27.85 -11.00 19.00
CA GLY A 85 -28.59 -9.73 19.06
C GLY A 85 -27.73 -8.49 19.29
N SER A 86 -26.45 -8.64 19.67
CA SER A 86 -25.53 -7.50 19.81
C SER A 86 -25.04 -6.99 18.44
N SER A 87 -24.06 -6.08 18.45
CA SER A 87 -23.42 -5.56 17.25
C SER A 87 -21.90 -5.73 17.33
N MET A 88 -21.27 -5.84 16.16
CA MET A 88 -19.81 -5.90 16.05
C MET A 88 -19.30 -4.90 15.02
N ASN A 89 -18.04 -4.49 15.22
CA ASN A 89 -17.27 -3.71 14.27
C ASN A 89 -15.91 -4.38 14.07
N LEU A 90 -15.55 -4.69 12.83
CA LEU A 90 -14.22 -5.14 12.46
C LEU A 90 -13.52 -4.05 11.66
N SER A 91 -12.26 -3.80 11.97
CA SER A 91 -11.48 -2.72 11.37
C SER A 91 -10.19 -3.26 10.75
N CYS A 92 -9.87 -2.78 9.56
CA CYS A 92 -8.59 -2.98 8.89
C CYS A 92 -8.17 -1.72 8.14
N ARG A 93 -7.05 -1.13 8.56
CA ARG A 93 -6.43 0.01 7.89
C ARG A 93 -5.08 -0.39 7.35
N ALA A 94 -4.80 -0.02 6.11
CA ALA A 94 -3.53 -0.30 5.47
C ALA A 94 -2.96 0.96 4.82
N PHE A 95 -1.65 1.12 4.92
CA PHE A 95 -0.91 2.13 4.18
C PHE A 95 -0.31 1.51 2.93
N ALA A 96 -0.44 2.19 1.79
CA ALA A 96 0.21 1.86 0.53
C ALA A 96 0.36 3.13 -0.33
N VAL A 97 1.23 3.07 -1.33
CA VAL A 97 1.28 4.09 -2.40
C VAL A 97 1.19 3.38 -3.74
N PRO A 98 0.17 3.67 -4.58
CA PRO A 98 -1.04 4.43 -4.26
C PRO A 98 -1.84 3.82 -3.11
N SER A 99 -2.81 4.59 -2.56
CA SER A 99 -3.62 4.17 -1.41
C SER A 99 -4.24 2.79 -1.62
N ALA A 100 -4.19 1.94 -0.59
CA ALA A 100 -4.74 0.59 -0.66
C ALA A 100 -6.27 0.63 -0.53
N ASN A 101 -6.94 -0.15 -1.36
CA ASN A 101 -8.36 -0.47 -1.19
C ASN A 101 -8.50 -1.67 -0.26
N ILE A 102 -9.44 -1.56 0.69
CA ILE A 102 -9.79 -2.65 1.62
C ILE A 102 -11.08 -3.33 1.17
N THR A 103 -11.01 -4.66 1.07
CA THR A 103 -12.15 -5.52 0.73
C THR A 103 -12.34 -6.56 1.83
N TRP A 104 -13.57 -6.72 2.31
CA TRP A 104 -13.92 -7.73 3.30
C TRP A 104 -14.57 -8.95 2.65
N ILE A 105 -14.04 -10.12 2.97
CA ILE A 105 -14.55 -11.42 2.56
C ILE A 105 -15.02 -12.18 3.79
N TYR A 106 -16.28 -12.58 3.79
CA TYR A 106 -16.81 -13.54 4.75
C TYR A 106 -16.67 -14.96 4.22
N ARG A 107 -16.20 -15.88 5.05
CA ARG A 107 -16.18 -17.32 4.80
C ARG A 107 -16.98 -18.03 5.87
N ASP A 108 -18.01 -18.75 5.44
CA ASP A 108 -18.80 -19.61 6.32
C ASP A 108 -18.04 -20.89 6.73
N LYS A 109 -18.66 -21.70 7.58
CA LYS A 109 -18.08 -22.98 8.04
C LYS A 109 -17.89 -24.00 6.91
N ASN A 110 -18.62 -23.86 5.80
CA ASN A 110 -18.52 -24.69 4.60
C ASN A 110 -17.48 -24.17 3.60
N LYS A 111 -16.68 -23.16 3.99
CA LYS A 111 -15.66 -22.49 3.18
C LYS A 111 -16.24 -21.77 1.95
N GLN A 112 -17.53 -21.48 1.92
CA GLN A 112 -18.10 -20.60 0.90
C GLN A 112 -17.72 -19.15 1.23
N SER A 113 -17.12 -18.46 0.25
CA SER A 113 -16.65 -17.10 0.41
C SER A 113 -17.55 -16.11 -0.33
N LYS A 114 -17.86 -14.97 0.30
CA LYS A 114 -18.52 -13.82 -0.34
C LYS A 114 -17.87 -12.51 0.05
N THR A 115 -17.75 -11.57 -0.89
CA THR A 115 -17.41 -10.18 -0.56
C THR A 115 -18.60 -9.55 0.16
N ILE A 116 -18.36 -8.96 1.33
CA ILE A 116 -19.41 -8.36 2.17
C ILE A 116 -19.32 -6.84 2.27
N HIS A 117 -18.14 -6.26 2.08
CA HIS A 117 -17.93 -4.83 2.27
C HIS A 117 -16.68 -4.33 1.54
N TYR A 118 -16.71 -3.06 1.14
CA TYR A 118 -15.57 -2.30 0.63
C TYR A 118 -15.37 -1.09 1.53
N GLY A 119 -14.22 -1.01 2.18
CA GLY A 119 -13.97 -0.01 3.22
C GLY A 119 -13.16 -0.58 4.38
N GLU A 120 -12.59 0.31 5.18
CA GLU A 120 -11.72 -0.08 6.30
C GLU A 120 -12.48 -0.77 7.43
N ASP A 121 -13.72 -0.35 7.68
CA ASP A 121 -14.51 -0.77 8.83
C ASP A 121 -15.81 -1.44 8.37
N VAL A 122 -16.11 -2.63 8.90
CA VAL A 122 -17.38 -3.34 8.66
C VAL A 122 -18.16 -3.45 9.97
N TYR A 123 -19.38 -2.90 9.95
CA TYR A 123 -20.31 -2.94 11.07
C TYR A 123 -21.47 -3.88 10.77
N ILE A 124 -21.77 -4.78 11.72
CA ILE A 124 -22.88 -5.73 11.63
C ILE A 124 -23.69 -5.64 12.92
N SER A 125 -24.97 -5.33 12.82
CA SER A 125 -25.92 -5.23 13.94
C SER A 125 -26.81 -6.46 14.02
N SER A 126 -27.43 -6.67 15.18
CA SER A 126 -28.43 -7.73 15.42
C SER A 126 -27.88 -9.13 15.09
N LEU A 127 -26.67 -9.40 15.57
CA LEU A 127 -25.89 -10.60 15.23
C LEU A 127 -26.69 -11.88 15.43
N GLN A 128 -26.57 -12.79 14.47
CA GLN A 128 -27.21 -14.10 14.50
C GLN A 128 -26.14 -15.19 14.59
N SER A 129 -26.54 -16.36 15.09
CA SER A 129 -25.66 -17.55 15.13
C SER A 129 -25.00 -17.88 13.77
N SER A 130 -25.66 -17.56 12.65
CA SER A 130 -25.14 -17.74 11.28
C SER A 130 -24.02 -16.79 10.85
N ASP A 131 -23.81 -15.69 11.60
CA ASP A 131 -22.72 -14.75 11.37
C ASP A 131 -21.38 -15.25 11.94
N SER A 132 -21.38 -16.41 12.61
CA SER A 132 -20.15 -17.06 13.04
C SER A 132 -19.36 -17.60 11.86
N GLY A 133 -18.13 -17.12 11.68
CA GLY A 133 -17.28 -17.52 10.57
C GLY A 133 -15.95 -16.77 10.54
N SER A 134 -15.24 -16.92 9.43
CA SER A 134 -13.97 -16.21 9.19
C SER A 134 -14.23 -14.96 8.36
N TYR A 135 -13.81 -13.82 8.87
CA TYR A 135 -13.85 -12.53 8.18
C TYR A 135 -12.42 -12.16 7.79
N GLU A 136 -12.16 -12.00 6.51
CA GLU A 136 -10.84 -11.65 5.99
C GLU A 136 -10.90 -10.27 5.35
N CYS A 137 -10.04 -9.36 5.81
CA CYS A 137 -9.81 -8.10 5.11
C CYS A 137 -8.60 -8.25 4.19
N ILE A 138 -8.72 -7.74 2.97
CA ILE A 138 -7.67 -7.75 1.94
C ILE A 138 -7.33 -6.32 1.59
N ALA A 139 -6.05 -5.96 1.69
CA ALA A 139 -5.52 -4.66 1.27
C ALA A 139 -4.77 -4.79 -0.05
N SER A 140 -5.19 -4.04 -1.07
CA SER A 140 -4.56 -4.05 -2.40
C SER A 140 -4.37 -2.64 -2.95
N ASN A 141 -3.20 -2.37 -3.52
CA ASN A 141 -2.96 -1.17 -4.33
C ASN A 141 -2.78 -1.49 -5.84
N ASN A 142 -3.01 -2.75 -6.26
CA ASN A 142 -2.85 -3.25 -7.64
C ASN A 142 -1.42 -3.25 -8.24
N PHE A 143 -0.44 -2.62 -7.59
CA PHE A 143 0.95 -2.60 -8.07
C PHE A 143 1.82 -3.65 -7.40
N HIS A 144 1.47 -4.05 -6.17
CA HIS A 144 2.16 -5.07 -5.40
C HIS A 144 1.21 -6.19 -4.97
N ALA A 145 1.79 -7.27 -4.42
CA ALA A 145 1.01 -8.34 -3.84
C ALA A 145 0.09 -7.79 -2.74
N SER A 146 -1.18 -8.19 -2.77
CA SER A 146 -2.13 -7.88 -1.71
C SER A 146 -1.75 -8.60 -0.42
N ILE A 147 -2.07 -8.00 0.72
CA ILE A 147 -1.93 -8.63 2.03
C ILE A 147 -3.32 -8.84 2.62
N SER A 148 -3.45 -9.84 3.51
CA SER A 148 -4.72 -10.11 4.17
C SER A 148 -4.56 -10.35 5.67
N ARG A 149 -5.65 -10.08 6.41
CA ARG A 149 -5.78 -10.38 7.83
C ARG A 149 -7.12 -11.06 8.06
N SER A 150 -7.10 -12.20 8.75
CA SER A 150 -8.29 -12.96 9.08
C SER A 150 -8.67 -12.77 10.55
N PHE A 151 -9.97 -12.74 10.81
CA PHE A 151 -10.59 -12.70 12.13
C PHE A 151 -11.63 -13.83 12.23
N TYR A 152 -11.54 -14.64 13.27
CA TYR A 152 -12.54 -15.65 13.55
C TYR A 152 -13.57 -15.12 14.54
N VAL A 153 -14.82 -15.00 14.10
CA VAL A 153 -15.92 -14.47 14.90
C VAL A 153 -16.82 -15.61 15.36
N THR A 154 -17.09 -15.65 16.67
CA THR A 154 -18.07 -16.56 17.27
C THR A 154 -19.23 -15.80 17.86
N ILE A 155 -20.45 -16.16 17.49
CA ILE A 155 -21.66 -15.62 18.12
C ILE A 155 -22.15 -16.59 19.18
N GLN A 156 -22.30 -16.10 20.40
CA GLN A 156 -22.74 -16.87 21.57
C GLN A 156 -24.17 -16.53 21.93
N TYR A 157 -24.97 -17.55 22.25
CA TYR A 157 -26.32 -17.37 22.78
C TYR A 157 -26.30 -16.52 24.05
N GLN A 158 -27.23 -15.58 24.15
CA GLN A 158 -27.50 -14.89 25.40
C GLN A 158 -28.54 -15.69 26.18
N PHE A 159 -28.11 -16.38 27.25
CA PHE A 159 -29.06 -16.99 28.19
C PHE A 159 -29.66 -15.88 29.06
N TYR A 160 -30.97 -15.66 28.92
CA TYR A 160 -31.74 -14.91 29.92
C TYR A 160 -32.15 -15.92 30.99
N PHE A 161 -31.64 -15.74 32.22
CA PHE A 161 -32.12 -16.43 33.43
C PHE A 161 -33.24 -15.62 34.07
#